data_AF-A0A0B8WAT2-F1
#
_entry.id   AF-A0A0B8WAT2-F1
#
_cell.length_a   1.000
_cell.length_b   1.000
_cell.length_c   1.000
_cell.angle_alpha   90.00
_cell.angle_beta   90.00
_cell.angle_gamma   90.00
#
_symmetry.space_group_name_H-M   'P 1'
#
loop_
_entity.id
_entity.type
_entity.pdbx_description
1 polymer ?
#
loop_
_entity_poly.entity_id
_entity_poly.type
_entity_poly.pdbx_seq_one_letter_code
_entity_poly.pdbx_strand_id
1 'polypeptide(L)'
;MKSLLVMAMWVLVSFWGLPSQAQDMDAIPGAAVYENESRITLLIYGYQVESIEQIHEIFAQAFKLPQSYGGNLDALYDVLTDPSVLKKNWDITIISGAELRVNIGDEKVDALLDVLNEAAAQDPTNSVSWWN
;
A
#
# COMPACT_ATOMS: atom_id res chain seq x y z
N MET A 1 11.42 -38.95 2.86
CA MET A 1 10.67 -38.20 3.90
C MET A 1 11.34 -36.85 4.07
N LYS A 2 10.99 -35.91 3.20
CA LYS A 2 11.40 -34.50 3.24
C LYS A 2 10.24 -33.74 3.88
N SER A 3 10.26 -33.53 5.19
CA SER A 3 9.30 -32.64 5.87
C SER A 3 9.72 -32.45 7.32
N LEU A 4 10.77 -31.68 7.57
CA LEU A 4 11.12 -31.23 8.94
C LEU A 4 12.11 -30.05 8.99
N LEU A 5 12.52 -29.48 7.83
CA LEU A 5 13.48 -28.37 7.82
C LEU A 5 12.84 -26.97 7.69
N VAL A 6 11.54 -26.87 7.38
CA VAL A 6 10.87 -25.56 7.20
C VAL A 6 10.36 -24.98 8.53
N MET A 7 10.33 -25.78 9.60
CA MET A 7 9.69 -25.41 10.86
C MET A 7 10.63 -24.77 11.89
N ALA A 8 11.93 -24.63 11.59
CA ALA A 8 12.96 -24.19 12.53
C ALA A 8 13.44 -22.75 12.34
N MET A 9 12.81 -21.95 11.47
CA MET A 9 13.24 -20.58 11.16
C MET A 9 12.26 -19.49 11.63
N TRP A 10 11.46 -19.78 12.66
CA TRP A 10 10.51 -18.82 13.25
C TRP A 10 10.67 -18.63 14.78
N VAL A 11 11.74 -19.13 15.41
CA VAL A 11 11.83 -19.15 16.90
C VAL A 11 12.97 -18.29 17.49
N LEU A 12 13.66 -17.43 16.72
CA LEU A 12 14.79 -16.66 17.27
C LEU A 12 14.83 -15.20 16.82
N VAL A 13 13.80 -14.42 17.16
CA VAL A 13 13.97 -12.96 17.37
C VAL A 13 13.06 -12.53 18.53
N SER A 14 13.45 -12.87 19.75
CA SER A 14 12.75 -12.40 20.96
C SER A 14 13.74 -12.04 22.06
N PHE A 15 14.68 -11.15 21.81
CA PHE A 15 15.47 -10.49 22.85
C PHE A 15 15.92 -9.12 22.31
N TRP A 16 15.78 -8.09 23.15
CA TRP A 16 15.86 -6.63 22.90
C TRP A 16 14.51 -5.96 22.54
N GLY A 17 14.01 -5.17 23.49
CA GLY A 17 12.71 -4.50 23.47
C GLY A 17 12.60 -3.40 22.41
N LEU A 18 12.37 -3.81 21.17
CA LEU A 18 11.72 -2.98 20.16
C LEU A 18 10.21 -2.97 20.44
N PRO A 19 9.49 -1.85 20.25
CA PRO A 19 8.06 -1.80 20.47
C PRO A 19 7.37 -2.87 19.61
N SER A 20 6.75 -3.83 20.29
CA SER A 20 6.03 -4.98 19.75
C SER A 20 4.65 -4.58 19.21
N GLN A 21 4.61 -3.58 18.33
CA GLN A 21 3.39 -3.01 17.76
C GLN A 21 3.40 -2.99 16.22
N ALA A 22 4.27 -3.78 15.58
CA ALA A 22 3.92 -4.29 14.26
C ALA A 22 3.04 -5.51 14.51
N GLN A 23 1.72 -5.29 14.70
CA GLN A 23 0.74 -6.37 14.61
C GLN A 23 1.00 -7.12 13.32
N ASP A 24 0.87 -8.45 13.32
CA ASP A 24 0.92 -9.27 12.10
C ASP A 24 -0.04 -8.68 11.06
N MET A 25 0.49 -7.83 10.19
CA MET A 25 -0.25 -7.28 9.07
C MET A 25 -0.24 -8.39 8.04
N ASP A 26 -1.42 -8.90 7.70
CA ASP A 26 -1.57 -9.81 6.57
C ASP A 26 -0.70 -9.29 5.42
N ALA A 27 0.28 -10.09 5.00
CA ALA A 27 1.27 -9.65 4.03
C ALA A 27 0.55 -9.32 2.72
N ILE A 28 0.34 -8.03 2.45
CA ILE A 28 -0.28 -7.56 1.21
C ILE A 28 0.75 -7.80 0.10
N PRO A 29 0.49 -8.70 -0.87
CA PRO A 29 1.46 -8.97 -1.93
C PRO A 29 1.76 -7.70 -2.72
N GLY A 30 3.04 -7.32 -2.78
CA GLY A 30 3.49 -6.11 -3.45
C GLY A 30 3.39 -4.83 -2.63
N ALA A 31 3.12 -4.90 -1.33
CA ALA A 31 3.11 -3.72 -0.47
C ALA A 31 3.53 -3.99 0.98
N ALA A 32 3.92 -2.93 1.66
CA ALA A 32 4.01 -2.86 3.11
C ALA A 32 3.15 -1.70 3.60
N VAL A 33 2.48 -1.89 4.73
CA VAL A 33 1.66 -0.85 5.35
C VAL A 33 2.13 -0.66 6.77
N TYR A 34 2.10 0.58 7.25
CA TYR A 34 2.35 0.93 8.63
C TYR A 34 1.24 1.86 9.09
N GLU A 35 0.59 1.54 10.20
CA GLU A 35 -0.54 2.31 10.71
C GLU A 35 -0.24 2.76 12.14
N ASN A 36 -0.47 4.03 12.42
CA ASN A 36 -0.51 4.58 13.77
C ASN A 36 -1.87 5.26 14.04
N GLU A 37 -2.02 5.97 15.16
CA GLU A 37 -3.30 6.56 15.57
C GLU A 37 -3.88 7.57 14.56
N SER A 38 -3.04 8.32 13.84
CA SER A 38 -3.48 9.40 12.95
C SER A 38 -3.09 9.21 11.48
N ARG A 39 -2.26 8.21 11.16
CA ARG A 39 -1.65 8.06 9.84
C ARG A 39 -1.53 6.62 9.37
N ILE A 40 -1.70 6.42 8.08
CA ILE A 40 -1.40 5.19 7.35
C ILE A 40 -0.27 5.49 6.35
N THR A 41 0.82 4.73 6.41
CA THR A 41 1.90 4.78 5.42
C THR A 41 1.85 3.51 4.58
N LEU A 42 1.64 3.67 3.27
CA LEU A 42 1.59 2.58 2.29
C LEU A 42 2.84 2.66 1.40
N LEU A 43 3.61 1.58 1.35
CA LEU A 43 4.71 1.40 0.43
C LEU A 43 4.32 0.35 -0.60
N ILE A 44 4.36 0.69 -1.89
CA ILE A 44 4.08 -0.20 -3.01
C ILE A 44 5.40 -0.58 -3.68
N TYR A 45 5.64 -1.87 -3.81
CA TYR A 45 6.83 -2.43 -4.45
C TYR A 45 6.52 -2.73 -5.92
N GLY A 46 6.87 -1.80 -6.82
CA GLY A 46 6.54 -1.85 -8.23
C GLY A 46 6.96 -3.15 -8.94
N TYR A 47 8.09 -3.73 -8.54
CA TYR A 47 8.59 -5.00 -9.07
C TYR A 47 7.74 -6.24 -8.71
N GLN A 48 6.82 -6.12 -7.75
CA GLN A 48 5.90 -7.19 -7.32
C GLN A 48 4.45 -6.94 -7.77
N VAL A 49 4.18 -5.82 -8.44
CA VAL A 49 2.87 -5.48 -8.95
C VAL A 49 2.78 -5.95 -10.39
N GLU A 50 1.81 -6.81 -10.68
CA GLU A 50 1.62 -7.43 -12.00
C GLU A 50 0.45 -6.81 -12.77
N SER A 51 -0.45 -6.09 -12.10
CA SER A 51 -1.63 -5.49 -12.73
C SER A 51 -2.15 -4.25 -12.00
N ILE A 52 -3.00 -3.48 -12.68
CA ILE A 52 -3.69 -2.33 -12.07
C ILE A 52 -4.75 -2.80 -11.07
N GLU A 53 -5.34 -3.97 -11.28
CA GLU A 53 -6.28 -4.59 -10.37
C GLU A 53 -5.59 -4.90 -9.02
N GLN A 54 -4.36 -5.42 -9.05
CA GLN A 54 -3.57 -5.64 -7.84
C GLN A 54 -3.29 -4.33 -7.08
N ILE A 55 -3.04 -3.22 -7.79
CA ILE A 55 -2.92 -1.90 -7.15
C ILE A 55 -4.20 -1.56 -6.38
N HIS A 56 -5.37 -1.72 -6.99
CA HIS A 56 -6.64 -1.46 -6.30
C HIS A 56 -6.87 -2.41 -5.11
N GLU A 57 -6.47 -3.68 -5.22
CA GLU A 57 -6.50 -4.63 -4.10
C GLU A 57 -5.56 -4.24 -2.95
N ILE A 58 -4.36 -3.73 -3.27
CA ILE A 58 -3.43 -3.18 -2.30
C ILE A 58 -4.08 -2.01 -1.56
N PHE A 59 -4.66 -1.05 -2.29
CA PHE A 59 -5.37 0.09 -1.70
C PHE A 59 -6.53 -0.36 -0.81
N ALA A 60 -7.35 -1.29 -1.30
CA ALA A 60 -8.50 -1.81 -0.56
C ALA A 60 -8.09 -2.43 0.78
N GLN A 61 -7.03 -3.24 0.79
CA GLN A 61 -6.52 -3.89 1.99
C GLN A 61 -5.81 -2.89 2.92
N ALA A 62 -4.92 -2.06 2.39
CA ALA A 62 -4.11 -1.12 3.15
C ALA A 62 -4.97 -0.11 3.93
N PHE A 63 -6.00 0.41 3.26
CA PHE A 63 -6.89 1.42 3.82
C PHE A 63 -8.17 0.84 4.42
N LYS A 64 -8.31 -0.50 4.43
CA LYS A 64 -9.51 -1.21 4.92
C LYS A 64 -10.79 -0.65 4.30
N LEU A 65 -10.75 -0.44 2.98
CA LEU A 65 -11.84 0.20 2.23
C LEU A 65 -13.12 -0.63 2.29
N PRO A 66 -14.31 0.01 2.20
CA PRO A 66 -15.56 -0.71 2.19
C PRO A 66 -15.68 -1.63 0.97
N GLN A 67 -16.48 -2.69 1.08
CA GLN A 67 -16.75 -3.61 -0.03
C GLN A 67 -17.38 -2.93 -1.26
N SER A 68 -17.98 -1.75 -1.08
CA SER A 68 -18.50 -0.91 -2.16
C SER A 68 -17.43 -0.19 -2.98
N TYR A 69 -16.15 -0.30 -2.63
CA TYR A 69 -15.06 0.30 -3.39
C TYR A 69 -15.02 -0.26 -4.82
N GLY A 70 -15.13 0.65 -5.80
CA GLY A 70 -15.35 0.32 -7.21
C GLY A 70 -14.15 -0.22 -7.98
N GLY A 71 -12.96 -0.30 -7.37
CA GLY A 71 -11.76 -0.88 -7.99
C GLY A 71 -11.30 -0.16 -9.27
N ASN A 72 -11.43 1.16 -9.30
CA ASN A 72 -11.01 2.02 -10.42
C ASN A 72 -10.47 3.36 -9.89
N LEU A 73 -9.87 4.16 -10.77
CA LEU A 73 -9.19 5.41 -10.41
C LEU A 73 -10.13 6.47 -9.83
N ASP A 74 -11.34 6.61 -10.35
CA ASP A 74 -12.34 7.56 -9.82
C ASP A 74 -12.74 7.17 -8.39
N ALA A 75 -13.02 5.88 -8.17
CA ALA A 75 -13.34 5.36 -6.85
C ALA A 75 -12.16 5.51 -5.88
N LEU A 76 -10.91 5.42 -6.36
CA LEU A 76 -9.71 5.64 -5.56
C LEU A 76 -9.60 7.10 -5.13
N TYR A 77 -9.85 8.05 -6.05
CA TYR A 77 -9.89 9.47 -5.72
C TYR A 77 -10.94 9.76 -4.64
N ASP A 78 -12.17 9.24 -4.81
CA ASP A 78 -13.27 9.46 -3.88
C ASP A 78 -12.93 9.00 -2.46
N VAL A 79 -12.37 7.81 -2.30
CA VAL A 79 -12.04 7.29 -0.96
C VAL A 79 -10.85 8.02 -0.33
N LEU A 80 -9.86 8.45 -1.11
CA LEU A 80 -8.68 9.16 -0.59
C LEU A 80 -8.99 10.59 -0.14
N THR A 81 -10.07 11.17 -0.66
CA THR A 81 -10.46 12.56 -0.40
C THR A 81 -11.70 12.69 0.48
N ASP A 82 -12.45 11.62 0.71
CA ASP A 82 -13.60 11.64 1.61
C ASP A 82 -13.21 11.28 3.07
N PRO A 83 -13.18 12.27 3.99
CA PRO A 83 -12.90 12.02 5.41
C PRO A 83 -14.02 11.21 6.09
N SER A 84 -15.17 11.01 5.43
CA SER A 84 -16.20 10.08 5.87
C SER A 84 -15.74 8.63 5.76
N VAL A 85 -14.92 8.31 4.75
CA VAL A 85 -14.33 6.99 4.46
C VAL A 85 -13.00 6.81 5.19
N LEU A 86 -12.02 7.70 4.96
CA LEU A 86 -10.71 7.63 5.61
C LEU A 86 -10.60 8.65 6.74
N LYS A 87 -10.50 8.13 7.97
CA LYS A 87 -10.37 8.96 9.19
C LYS A 87 -8.93 9.39 9.49
N LYS A 88 -7.96 8.79 8.80
CA LYS A 88 -6.53 8.98 9.02
C LYS A 88 -5.90 9.61 7.79
N ASN A 89 -4.87 10.40 8.01
CA ASN A 89 -4.05 10.94 6.94
C ASN A 89 -3.20 9.82 6.35
N TRP A 90 -2.65 10.03 5.16
CA TRP A 90 -1.94 8.97 4.47
C TRP A 90 -0.67 9.45 3.78
N ASP A 91 0.32 8.57 3.74
CA ASP A 91 1.52 8.71 2.91
C ASP A 91 1.62 7.50 1.99
N ILE A 92 1.69 7.73 0.69
CA ILE A 92 1.83 6.67 -0.31
C ILE A 92 3.19 6.81 -0.97
N THR A 93 4.00 5.75 -0.93
CA THR A 93 5.29 5.69 -1.59
C THR A 93 5.32 4.54 -2.59
N ILE A 94 5.61 4.83 -3.85
CA ILE A 94 5.89 3.81 -4.86
C ILE A 94 7.41 3.67 -5.01
N ILE A 95 7.91 2.46 -4.80
CA ILE A 95 9.31 2.07 -4.95
C ILE A 95 9.44 1.19 -6.18
N SER A 96 10.57 1.23 -6.89
CA SER A 96 10.77 0.47 -8.14
C SER A 96 9.74 0.85 -9.19
N GLY A 97 9.56 2.17 -9.35
CA GLY A 97 8.60 2.75 -10.26
C GLY A 97 8.86 2.43 -11.73
N ALA A 98 10.13 2.20 -12.10
CA ALA A 98 10.50 1.75 -13.44
C ALA A 98 9.94 0.35 -13.74
N GLU A 99 10.07 -0.59 -12.80
CA GLU A 99 9.51 -1.93 -12.93
C GLU A 99 7.98 -1.91 -12.94
N LEU A 100 7.36 -1.03 -12.13
CA LEU A 100 5.91 -0.86 -12.17
C LEU A 100 5.44 -0.48 -13.59
N ARG A 101 6.11 0.48 -14.22
CA ARG A 101 5.82 0.90 -15.60
C ARG A 101 5.95 -0.24 -16.60
N VAL A 102 7.00 -1.05 -16.48
CA VAL A 102 7.18 -2.26 -17.31
C VAL A 102 6.02 -3.24 -17.11
N ASN A 103 5.56 -3.43 -15.87
CA ASN A 103 4.56 -4.44 -15.54
C ASN A 103 3.14 -4.03 -15.95
N ILE A 104 2.73 -2.78 -15.67
CA ILE A 104 1.32 -2.37 -15.86
C ILE A 104 1.11 -1.37 -17.00
N GLY A 105 2.19 -0.80 -17.54
CA GLY A 105 2.20 0.16 -18.64
C GLY A 105 2.28 1.62 -18.19
N ASP A 106 2.99 2.45 -18.96
CA ASP A 106 3.24 3.86 -18.67
C ASP A 106 1.96 4.67 -18.47
N GLU A 107 0.99 4.55 -19.39
CA GLU A 107 -0.27 5.31 -19.33
C GLU A 107 -1.05 5.05 -18.04
N LYS A 108 -1.03 3.80 -17.54
CA LYS A 108 -1.73 3.44 -16.30
C LYS A 108 -1.01 3.97 -15.07
N VAL A 109 0.32 3.95 -15.09
CA VAL A 109 1.14 4.52 -14.02
C VAL A 109 0.94 6.04 -13.96
N ASP A 110 0.95 6.72 -15.11
CA ASP A 110 0.73 8.16 -15.18
C ASP A 110 -0.66 8.52 -14.64
N ALA A 111 -1.71 7.83 -15.08
CA ALA A 111 -3.08 8.05 -14.59
C ALA A 111 -3.21 7.77 -13.08
N LEU A 112 -2.54 6.74 -12.55
CA LEU A 112 -2.49 6.48 -11.11
C LEU A 112 -1.81 7.62 -10.37
N LEU A 113 -0.64 8.07 -10.83
CA LEU A 113 0.10 9.15 -10.21
C LEU A 113 -0.67 10.46 -10.24
N ASP A 114 -1.36 10.76 -11.33
CA ASP A 114 -2.21 11.95 -11.44
C ASP A 114 -3.28 11.93 -10.35
N VAL A 115 -4.04 10.83 -10.23
CA VAL A 115 -5.07 10.68 -9.18
C VAL A 115 -4.50 10.81 -7.77
N LEU A 116 -3.36 10.15 -7.49
CA LEU A 116 -2.73 10.21 -6.17
C LEU A 116 -2.28 11.63 -5.82
N ASN A 117 -1.66 12.35 -6.77
CA ASN A 117 -1.21 13.71 -6.58
C ASN A 117 -2.40 14.68 -6.42
N GLU A 118 -3.46 14.52 -7.21
CA GLU A 118 -4.68 15.32 -7.09
C GLU A 118 -5.39 15.10 -5.75
N ALA A 119 -5.43 13.86 -5.26
CA ALA A 119 -5.98 13.54 -3.95
C ALA A 119 -5.12 14.14 -2.82
N ALA A 120 -3.79 14.04 -2.91
CA ALA A 120 -2.89 14.65 -1.93
C ALA A 120 -3.00 16.19 -1.93
N ALA A 121 -3.30 16.81 -3.07
CA ALA A 121 -3.51 18.25 -3.16
C ALA A 121 -4.75 18.75 -2.39
N GLN A 122 -5.71 17.87 -2.05
CA GLN A 122 -6.89 18.24 -1.24
C GLN A 122 -6.56 18.46 0.24
N ASP A 123 -5.48 17.85 0.76
CA ASP A 123 -5.06 17.99 2.15
C ASP A 123 -3.53 17.94 2.25
N PRO A 124 -2.85 19.03 2.66
CA PRO A 124 -1.39 19.10 2.71
C PRO A 124 -0.75 18.16 3.73
N THR A 125 -1.54 17.47 4.55
CA THR A 125 -1.04 16.45 5.47
C THR A 125 -0.92 15.07 4.83
N ASN A 126 -1.48 14.88 3.63
CA ASN A 126 -1.34 13.69 2.81
C ASN A 126 -0.19 13.86 1.82
N SER A 127 0.48 12.76 1.45
CA SER A 127 1.61 12.85 0.53
C SER A 127 1.78 11.63 -0.38
N VAL A 128 2.40 11.89 -1.54
CA VAL A 128 2.78 10.88 -2.53
C VAL A 128 4.26 11.02 -2.83
N SER A 129 4.98 9.91 -2.87
CA SER A 129 6.39 9.86 -3.26
C SER A 129 6.63 8.76 -4.28
N TRP A 130 7.54 9.02 -5.22
CA TRP A 130 7.87 8.12 -6.31
C TRP A 130 9.39 7.92 -6.40
N TRP A 131 9.82 6.66 -6.43
CA TRP A 131 11.23 6.28 -6.54
C TRP A 131 11.41 5.26 -7.66
N ASN A 132 12.31 5.57 -8.58
CA ASN A 132 12.77 4.62 -9.61
C ASN A 132 13.86 3.72 -9.05
#